data_AF-A0A0E0FWY5-F1
#
_entry.id   AF-A0A0E0FWY5-F1
#
_cell.length_a   1.000
_cell.length_b   1.000
_cell.length_c   1.000
_cell.angle_alpha   90.00
_cell.angle_beta   90.00
_cell.angle_gamma   90.00
#
_symmetry.space_group_name_H-M   'P 1'
#
loop_
_entity.id
_entity.type
_entity.pdbx_description
1 polymer ?
#
loop_
_entity_poly.entity_id
_entity_poly.type
_entity_poly.pdbx_seq_one_letter_code
_entity_poly.pdbx_strand_id
1 'polypeptide(L)'
;MAGRSELVVSFGEMLIDFREFMFYRNPSADMLLTHAELNVELIKRAAVFHYGSISLIAEPCRSAHLRAMEIAKEAGALLSYDPNLREALWPSREEARTKILSIWDHADIVKVSEVELEFLTGIDSVEDDVVMKLWRPTMKLLLVTLGDQGCKYYARDFRGAVPSYKVQQVDTTGAGDAFVGALLRRIVQDPSSLQDQKKLEEAIKFANACGAITATKKGAIPSLPTEVEVLKLMESA
;
A
#
# COMPACT_ATOMS: atom_id res chain seq x y z
N MET A 1 3.75 20.86 29.05
CA MET A 1 3.15 19.58 29.44
C MET A 1 3.46 18.57 28.35
N ALA A 2 4.32 17.57 28.63
CA ALA A 2 4.53 16.48 27.69
C ALA A 2 3.28 15.60 27.70
N GLY A 3 2.38 15.82 26.73
CA GLY A 3 1.22 14.96 26.55
C GLY A 3 1.72 13.56 26.21
N ARG A 4 1.38 12.57 27.03
CA ARG A 4 1.63 11.17 26.70
C ARG A 4 0.82 10.86 25.46
N SER A 5 1.49 10.76 24.32
CA SER A 5 0.91 10.27 23.09
C SER A 5 0.74 8.76 23.23
N GLU A 6 -0.49 8.29 23.34
CA GLU A 6 -0.79 6.87 23.44
C GLU A 6 -0.61 6.19 22.08
N LEU A 7 -0.11 4.95 22.08
CA LEU A 7 0.03 4.13 20.87
C LEU A 7 -1.35 3.78 20.31
N VAL A 8 -1.47 3.70 18.99
CA VAL A 8 -2.69 3.15 18.35
C VAL A 8 -2.85 1.71 18.80
N VAL A 9 -4.00 1.39 19.36
CA VAL A 9 -4.39 0.00 19.62
C VAL A 9 -5.50 -0.37 18.64
N SER A 10 -5.22 -1.35 17.78
CA SER A 10 -6.23 -1.94 16.91
C SER A 10 -6.54 -3.35 17.35
N PHE A 11 -7.83 -3.65 17.59
CA PHE A 11 -8.31 -5.02 17.75
C PHE A 11 -8.84 -5.49 16.40
N GLY A 12 -8.27 -6.57 15.86
CA GLY A 12 -8.77 -7.23 14.67
C GLY A 12 -9.59 -8.45 15.05
N GLU A 13 -10.84 -8.50 14.63
CA GLU A 13 -11.68 -9.69 14.75
C GLU A 13 -11.85 -10.34 13.37
N MET A 14 -11.73 -11.67 13.33
CA MET A 14 -11.95 -12.45 12.11
C MET A 14 -13.38 -12.99 12.14
N LEU A 15 -14.26 -12.39 11.34
CA LEU A 15 -15.58 -12.93 11.05
C LEU A 15 -15.48 -13.88 9.84
N ILE A 16 -16.53 -14.67 9.62
CA ILE A 16 -16.52 -15.82 8.69
C ILE A 16 -16.08 -15.42 7.26
N ASP A 17 -16.33 -14.18 6.83
CA ASP A 17 -16.03 -13.72 5.45
C ASP A 17 -15.24 -12.40 5.35
N PHE A 18 -15.02 -11.65 6.44
CA PHE A 18 -14.26 -10.40 6.42
C PHE A 18 -13.72 -10.03 7.81
N ARG A 19 -12.77 -9.09 7.86
CA ARG A 19 -12.19 -8.60 9.11
C ARG A 19 -12.73 -7.23 9.46
N GLU A 20 -13.09 -7.08 10.73
CA GLU A 20 -13.34 -5.77 11.33
C GLU A 20 -12.15 -5.37 12.19
N PHE A 21 -11.74 -4.10 12.06
CA PHE A 21 -10.76 -3.49 12.92
C PHE A 21 -11.43 -2.42 13.77
N MET A 22 -11.37 -2.58 15.08
CA MET A 22 -11.71 -1.53 16.03
C MET A 22 -10.45 -0.76 16.41
N PHE A 23 -10.48 0.56 16.24
CA PHE A 23 -9.32 1.41 16.48
C PHE A 23 -9.51 2.31 17.70
N TYR A 24 -8.62 2.18 18.68
CA TYR A 24 -8.42 3.16 19.73
C TYR A 24 -7.33 4.12 19.27
N ARG A 25 -7.75 5.20 18.60
CA ARG A 25 -6.85 6.11 17.90
C ARG A 25 -7.03 7.59 18.29
N ASN A 26 -7.97 7.98 19.16
CA ASN A 26 -8.34 9.40 19.31
C ASN A 26 -8.07 10.04 20.70
N PRO A 27 -7.02 10.87 20.87
CA PRO A 27 -5.87 11.02 19.98
C PRO A 27 -4.83 9.90 20.24
N SER A 28 -4.02 9.62 19.23
CA SER A 28 -2.89 8.69 19.33
C SER A 28 -1.67 9.32 18.67
N ALA A 29 -0.49 8.77 18.94
CA ALA A 29 0.80 9.37 18.59
C ALA A 29 0.95 9.69 17.09
N ASP A 30 0.47 8.81 16.21
CA ASP A 30 0.58 9.01 14.76
C ASP A 30 -0.25 10.21 14.27
N MET A 31 -1.30 10.60 14.99
CA MET A 31 -2.10 11.79 14.66
C MET A 31 -1.39 13.11 14.99
N LEU A 32 -0.39 13.07 15.87
CA LEU A 32 0.24 14.26 16.44
C LEU A 32 1.54 14.67 15.73
N LEU A 33 1.98 13.92 14.72
CA LEU A 33 3.19 14.23 13.96
C LEU A 33 3.11 15.64 13.37
N THR A 34 4.10 16.48 13.67
CA THR A 34 4.21 17.85 13.15
C THR A 34 5.33 18.00 12.13
N HIS A 35 5.31 19.11 11.38
CA HIS A 35 6.41 19.45 10.47
C HIS A 35 7.77 19.57 11.15
N ALA A 36 7.79 20.00 12.42
CA ALA A 36 9.03 20.20 13.17
C ALA A 36 9.72 18.87 13.55
N GLU A 37 8.98 17.76 13.53
CA GLU A 37 9.47 16.42 13.84
C GLU A 37 9.95 15.67 12.59
N LEU A 38 9.76 16.24 11.40
CA LEU A 38 10.22 15.63 10.15
C LEU A 38 11.75 15.65 10.09
N ASN A 39 12.35 14.47 9.98
CA ASN A 39 13.77 14.35 9.68
C ASN A 39 14.00 14.55 8.17
N VAL A 40 14.18 15.81 7.77
CA VAL A 40 14.34 16.22 6.36
C VAL A 40 15.51 15.50 5.67
N GLU A 41 16.65 15.35 6.36
CA GLU A 41 17.84 14.72 5.80
C GLU A 41 17.66 13.21 5.61
N LEU A 42 16.85 12.56 6.44
CA LEU A 42 16.46 11.17 6.23
C LEU A 42 15.55 11.03 4.99
N ILE A 43 14.54 11.90 4.87
CA ILE A 43 13.60 11.87 3.75
C ILE A 43 14.33 12.07 2.42
N LYS A 44 15.27 13.02 2.35
CA LYS A 44 16.04 13.31 1.13
C LYS A 44 16.94 12.15 0.65
N ARG A 45 17.25 11.19 1.51
CA ARG A 45 18.08 10.01 1.16
C ARG A 45 17.24 8.82 0.72
N ALA A 46 15.91 8.90 0.82
CA ALA A 46 15.04 7.79 0.46
C ALA A 46 15.02 7.57 -1.05
N ALA A 47 15.19 6.33 -1.49
CA ALA A 47 14.94 5.96 -2.89
C ALA A 47 13.43 5.93 -3.19
N VAL A 48 12.62 5.54 -2.20
CA VAL A 48 11.16 5.49 -2.27
C VAL A 48 10.59 6.10 -0.99
N PHE A 49 9.59 6.96 -1.14
CA PHE A 49 8.78 7.45 -0.04
C PHE A 49 7.39 6.82 -0.15
N HIS A 50 7.10 5.87 0.75
CA HIS A 50 5.83 5.15 0.80
C HIS A 50 4.91 5.76 1.84
N TYR A 51 3.62 5.89 1.51
CA TYR A 51 2.62 6.48 2.38
C TYR A 51 1.24 5.86 2.16
N GLY A 52 0.36 6.06 3.15
CA GLY A 52 -1.05 5.67 3.07
C GLY A 52 -2.00 6.75 3.56
N SER A 53 -3.31 6.48 3.52
CA SER A 53 -4.33 7.51 3.69
C SER A 53 -4.58 7.94 5.15
N ILE A 54 -4.24 7.10 6.13
CA ILE A 54 -4.55 7.31 7.55
C ILE A 54 -3.96 8.62 8.10
N SER A 55 -2.78 9.02 7.62
CA SER A 55 -2.13 10.28 7.98
C SER A 55 -2.82 11.53 7.40
N LEU A 56 -3.76 11.37 6.46
CA LEU A 56 -4.52 12.49 5.86
C LEU A 56 -5.77 12.87 6.67
N ILE A 57 -6.11 12.08 7.70
CA ILE A 57 -7.38 12.21 8.42
C ILE A 57 -7.42 13.50 9.23
N ALA A 58 -6.39 13.76 10.05
CA ALA A 58 -6.41 14.85 11.03
C ALA A 58 -5.15 15.71 10.98
N GLU A 59 -5.29 16.97 11.42
CA GLU A 59 -4.15 17.81 11.78
C GLU A 59 -3.60 17.43 13.15
N PRO A 60 -2.28 17.63 13.41
CA PRO A 60 -1.27 18.20 12.51
C PRO A 60 -0.64 17.20 11.51
N CYS A 61 -0.93 15.90 11.65
CA CYS A 61 -0.29 14.84 10.86
C CYS A 61 -0.50 15.00 9.35
N ARG A 62 -1.68 15.43 8.91
CA ARG A 62 -1.96 15.68 7.49
C ARG A 62 -0.99 16.70 6.89
N SER A 63 -0.82 17.86 7.53
CA SER A 63 0.11 18.86 7.00
C SER A 63 1.55 18.33 7.01
N ALA A 64 1.96 17.63 8.07
CA ALA A 64 3.29 17.01 8.16
C ALA A 64 3.53 15.98 7.04
N HIS A 65 2.54 15.13 6.74
CA HIS A 65 2.59 14.18 5.63
C HIS A 65 2.78 14.89 4.29
N LEU A 66 1.97 15.91 4.00
CA LEU A 66 2.05 16.63 2.72
C LEU A 66 3.43 17.25 2.53
N ARG A 67 4.00 17.83 3.59
CA ARG A 67 5.35 18.38 3.56
C ARG A 67 6.42 17.31 3.36
N ALA A 68 6.30 16.16 4.01
CA ALA A 68 7.25 15.06 3.83
C ALA A 68 7.21 14.52 2.39
N MET A 69 6.02 14.40 1.81
CA MET A 69 5.81 14.02 0.41
C MET A 69 6.44 15.03 -0.57
N GLU A 70 6.27 16.33 -0.34
CA GLU A 70 6.92 17.38 -1.14
C GLU A 70 8.45 17.26 -1.10
N ILE A 71 9.03 17.15 0.10
CA ILE A 71 10.48 17.03 0.29
C ILE A 71 11.01 15.79 -0.44
N ALA A 72 10.32 14.66 -0.32
CA ALA A 72 10.70 13.42 -0.99
C ALA A 72 10.68 13.58 -2.52
N LYS A 73 9.63 14.21 -3.06
CA LYS A 73 9.49 14.49 -4.50
C LYS A 73 10.60 15.41 -5.00
N GLU A 74 10.88 16.50 -4.30
CA GLU A 74 11.96 17.45 -4.63
C GLU A 74 13.34 16.77 -4.61
N ALA A 75 13.54 15.79 -3.72
CA ALA A 75 14.76 14.99 -3.65
C ALA A 75 14.88 13.91 -4.73
N GLY A 76 13.84 13.71 -5.54
CA GLY A 76 13.80 12.70 -6.60
C GLY A 76 13.45 11.29 -6.12
N ALA A 77 12.91 11.14 -4.90
CA ALA A 77 12.40 9.85 -4.44
C ALA A 77 11.17 9.42 -5.25
N LEU A 78 11.02 8.12 -5.45
CA LEU A 78 9.81 7.56 -6.03
C LEU A 78 8.67 7.61 -5.01
N LEU A 79 7.53 8.19 -5.38
CA LEU A 79 6.36 8.28 -4.50
C LEU A 79 5.47 7.05 -4.66
N SER A 80 5.36 6.25 -3.59
CA SER A 80 4.51 5.05 -3.55
C SER A 80 3.32 5.27 -2.62
N TYR A 81 2.12 5.03 -3.13
CA TYR A 81 0.88 5.22 -2.39
C TYR A 81 0.06 3.92 -2.32
N ASP A 82 -0.23 3.48 -1.11
CA ASP A 82 -1.28 2.48 -0.82
C ASP A 82 -2.30 3.17 0.09
N PRO A 83 -3.52 3.53 -0.40
CA PRO A 83 -4.52 4.16 0.42
C PRO A 83 -4.76 3.41 1.73
N ASN A 84 -4.66 2.08 1.71
CA ASN A 84 -4.83 1.19 2.85
C ASN A 84 -6.05 1.61 3.69
N LEU A 85 -7.20 1.72 3.00
CA LEU A 85 -8.41 2.35 3.50
C LEU A 85 -8.86 1.70 4.82
N ARG A 86 -9.19 2.55 5.79
CA ARG A 86 -9.83 2.17 7.06
C ARG A 86 -11.05 3.05 7.27
N GLU A 87 -12.17 2.68 6.64
CA GLU A 87 -13.39 3.50 6.61
C GLU A 87 -13.83 3.97 8.00
N ALA A 88 -13.71 3.11 9.03
CA ALA A 88 -14.07 3.42 10.41
C ALA A 88 -13.28 4.59 11.04
N LEU A 89 -12.14 4.98 10.48
CA LEU A 89 -11.34 6.11 10.97
C LEU A 89 -11.75 7.45 10.35
N TRP A 90 -12.58 7.43 9.30
CA TRP A 90 -12.97 8.63 8.57
C TRP A 90 -14.34 9.15 9.05
N PRO A 91 -14.55 10.48 9.05
CA PRO A 91 -15.85 11.03 9.43
C PRO A 91 -16.99 10.61 8.48
N SER A 92 -16.68 10.39 7.20
CA SER A 92 -17.61 9.86 6.21
C SER A 92 -16.88 9.19 5.05
N ARG A 93 -17.61 8.32 4.33
CA ARG A 93 -17.15 7.68 3.09
C ARG A 93 -16.74 8.69 2.02
N GLU A 94 -17.50 9.78 1.89
CA GLU A 94 -17.25 10.84 0.92
C GLU A 94 -15.98 11.64 1.26
N GLU A 95 -15.78 11.96 2.54
CA GLU A 95 -14.57 12.65 2.99
C GLU A 95 -13.33 11.79 2.78
N ALA A 96 -13.40 10.51 3.13
CA ALA A 96 -12.34 9.54 2.89
C ALA A 96 -11.94 9.51 1.41
N ARG A 97 -12.92 9.34 0.50
CA ARG A 97 -12.68 9.33 -0.93
C ARG A 97 -12.07 10.64 -1.43
N THR A 98 -12.61 11.78 -0.99
CA THR A 98 -12.11 13.10 -1.39
C THR A 98 -10.66 13.32 -0.95
N LYS A 99 -10.33 12.97 0.29
CA LYS A 99 -8.97 13.15 0.83
C LYS A 99 -7.98 12.16 0.22
N ILE A 100 -8.37 10.90 0.04
CA ILE A 100 -7.55 9.89 -0.63
C ILE A 100 -7.18 10.34 -2.05
N LEU A 101 -8.16 10.85 -2.81
CA LEU A 101 -7.94 11.31 -4.18
C LEU A 101 -7.22 12.66 -4.27
N SER A 102 -7.21 13.48 -3.21
CA SER A 102 -6.58 14.81 -3.21
C SER A 102 -5.08 14.80 -3.45
N ILE A 103 -4.40 13.68 -3.18
CA ILE A 103 -2.96 13.50 -3.40
C ILE A 103 -2.63 12.50 -4.52
N TRP A 104 -3.65 12.03 -5.25
CA TRP A 104 -3.55 10.93 -6.21
C TRP A 104 -2.55 11.22 -7.34
N ASP A 105 -2.58 12.45 -7.87
CA ASP A 105 -1.76 12.87 -9.00
C ASP A 105 -0.26 13.03 -8.64
N HIS A 106 0.08 12.97 -7.35
CA HIS A 106 1.46 13.04 -6.88
C HIS A 106 2.17 11.68 -6.89
N ALA A 107 1.43 10.56 -6.87
CA ALA A 107 2.01 9.24 -6.75
C ALA A 107 2.64 8.78 -8.08
N ASP A 108 3.83 8.19 -8.02
CA ASP A 108 4.44 7.47 -9.14
C ASP A 108 3.97 6.01 -9.20
N ILE A 109 3.83 5.38 -8.04
CA ILE A 109 3.33 4.02 -7.90
C ILE A 109 2.09 4.05 -7.02
N VAL A 110 0.99 3.50 -7.52
CA VAL A 110 -0.22 3.30 -6.73
C VAL A 110 -0.53 1.81 -6.64
N LYS A 111 -0.86 1.33 -5.45
CA LYS A 111 -1.50 0.03 -5.26
C LYS A 111 -2.84 0.22 -4.59
N VAL A 112 -3.84 -0.50 -5.08
CA VAL A 112 -5.17 -0.64 -4.47
C VAL A 112 -5.54 -2.12 -4.43
N SER A 113 -6.41 -2.50 -3.51
CA SER A 113 -7.16 -3.76 -3.57
C SER A 113 -8.41 -3.64 -4.45
N GLU A 114 -9.05 -4.75 -4.77
CA GLU A 114 -10.35 -4.76 -5.47
C GLU A 114 -11.44 -3.97 -4.71
N VAL A 115 -11.49 -4.09 -3.38
CA VAL A 115 -12.42 -3.34 -2.52
C VAL A 115 -12.13 -1.84 -2.57
N GLU A 116 -10.86 -1.45 -2.56
CA GLU A 116 -10.47 -0.04 -2.68
C GLU A 116 -10.73 0.50 -4.09
N LEU A 117 -10.59 -0.33 -5.13
CA LEU A 117 -10.95 0.05 -6.50
C LEU A 117 -12.44 0.36 -6.60
N GLU A 118 -13.30 -0.52 -6.09
CA GLU A 118 -14.76 -0.29 -6.03
C GLU A 118 -15.06 0.98 -5.24
N PHE A 119 -14.46 1.13 -4.06
CA PHE A 119 -14.66 2.30 -3.21
C PHE A 119 -14.34 3.62 -3.92
N LEU A 120 -13.21 3.68 -4.64
CA LEU A 120 -12.73 4.90 -5.28
C LEU A 120 -13.47 5.22 -6.56
N THR A 121 -13.86 4.20 -7.32
CA THR A 121 -14.53 4.36 -8.62
C THR A 121 -16.05 4.41 -8.50
N GLY A 122 -16.62 3.82 -7.46
CA GLY A 122 -18.05 3.57 -7.29
C GLY A 122 -18.58 2.44 -8.19
N ILE A 123 -17.71 1.57 -8.70
CA ILE A 123 -18.04 0.52 -9.66
C ILE A 123 -17.48 -0.82 -9.15
N ASP A 124 -18.36 -1.79 -8.91
CA ASP A 124 -18.01 -3.16 -8.54
C ASP A 124 -17.53 -3.94 -9.78
N SER A 125 -16.29 -3.69 -10.18
CA SER A 125 -15.64 -4.36 -11.29
C SER A 125 -14.13 -4.12 -11.29
N VAL A 126 -13.39 -5.15 -11.68
CA VAL A 126 -11.92 -5.11 -11.86
C VAL A 126 -11.53 -5.07 -13.34
N GLU A 127 -12.47 -4.77 -14.23
CA GLU A 127 -12.23 -4.63 -15.67
C GLU A 127 -11.25 -3.49 -15.97
N ASP A 128 -10.52 -3.62 -17.08
CA ASP A 128 -9.45 -2.69 -17.42
C ASP A 128 -9.93 -1.25 -17.56
N ASP A 129 -11.11 -1.02 -18.12
CA ASP A 129 -11.70 0.31 -18.29
C ASP A 129 -12.07 0.97 -16.95
N VAL A 130 -12.45 0.17 -15.95
CA VAL A 130 -12.72 0.65 -14.59
C VAL A 130 -11.43 1.04 -13.89
N VAL A 131 -10.41 0.18 -13.92
CA VAL A 131 -9.09 0.47 -13.32
C VAL A 131 -8.46 1.72 -13.94
N MET A 132 -8.57 1.87 -15.27
CA MET A 132 -8.00 3.01 -15.98
C MET A 132 -8.63 4.36 -15.62
N LYS A 133 -9.79 4.41 -14.93
CA LYS A 133 -10.33 5.67 -14.36
C LYS A 133 -9.42 6.26 -13.27
N LEU A 134 -8.65 5.41 -12.58
CA LEU A 134 -7.69 5.81 -11.55
C LEU A 134 -6.30 6.11 -12.12
N TRP A 135 -6.01 5.72 -13.37
CA TRP A 135 -4.73 6.01 -14.01
C TRP A 135 -4.51 7.50 -14.21
N ARG A 136 -3.26 7.95 -14.04
CA ARG A 136 -2.83 9.32 -14.35
C ARG A 136 -1.53 9.28 -15.15
N PRO A 137 -1.33 10.19 -16.12
CA PRO A 137 -0.09 10.22 -16.92
C PRO A 137 1.20 10.40 -16.09
N THR A 138 1.08 10.97 -14.88
CA THR A 138 2.17 11.12 -13.91
C THR A 138 2.61 9.80 -13.28
N MET A 139 1.73 8.79 -13.26
CA MET A 139 2.04 7.48 -12.72
C MET A 139 3.00 6.71 -13.63
N LYS A 140 3.85 5.92 -12.98
CA LYS A 140 4.70 4.91 -13.60
C LYS A 140 4.08 3.52 -13.49
N LEU A 141 3.33 3.26 -12.42
CA LEU A 141 2.73 1.95 -12.15
C LEU A 141 1.45 2.07 -11.31
N LEU A 142 0.38 1.41 -11.74
CA LEU A 142 -0.84 1.18 -10.98
C LEU A 142 -1.06 -0.32 -10.81
N LEU A 143 -1.30 -0.77 -9.59
CA LEU A 143 -1.49 -2.17 -9.23
C LEU A 143 -2.85 -2.37 -8.58
N VAL A 144 -3.53 -3.45 -8.93
CA VAL A 144 -4.76 -3.91 -8.30
C VAL A 144 -4.53 -5.31 -7.76
N THR A 145 -4.50 -5.48 -6.44
CA THR A 145 -4.37 -6.79 -5.79
C THR A 145 -5.74 -7.44 -5.64
N LEU A 146 -5.85 -8.70 -6.07
CA LEU A 146 -7.08 -9.49 -6.18
C LEU A 146 -7.06 -10.72 -5.26
N GLY A 147 -6.49 -10.56 -4.06
CA GLY A 147 -6.35 -11.66 -3.09
C GLY A 147 -5.64 -12.89 -3.67
N ASP A 148 -6.33 -14.03 -3.65
CA ASP A 148 -5.81 -15.32 -4.11
C ASP A 148 -5.78 -15.48 -5.65
N GLN A 149 -6.28 -14.48 -6.39
CA GLN A 149 -6.21 -14.41 -7.85
C GLN A 149 -4.95 -13.67 -8.35
N GLY A 150 -4.26 -12.94 -7.47
CA GLY A 150 -2.98 -12.30 -7.77
C GLY A 150 -3.08 -10.80 -7.93
N CYS A 151 -2.49 -10.26 -9.00
CA CYS A 151 -2.37 -8.82 -9.19
C CYS A 151 -2.49 -8.44 -10.66
N LYS A 152 -3.35 -7.46 -10.97
CA LYS A 152 -3.34 -6.74 -12.26
C LYS A 152 -2.40 -5.54 -12.13
N TYR A 153 -1.63 -5.26 -13.18
CA TYR A 153 -0.70 -4.14 -13.21
C TYR A 153 -0.86 -3.34 -14.50
N TYR A 154 -0.64 -2.03 -14.41
CA TYR A 154 -0.76 -1.08 -15.49
C TYR A 154 0.45 -0.14 -15.43
N ALA A 155 1.29 -0.20 -16.44
CA ALA A 155 2.37 0.73 -16.70
C ALA A 155 2.04 1.56 -17.94
N ARG A 156 2.94 2.50 -18.30
CA ARG A 156 2.71 3.41 -19.42
C ARG A 156 2.51 2.69 -20.76
N ASP A 157 3.35 1.70 -21.04
CA ASP A 157 3.42 1.05 -22.36
C ASP A 157 2.89 -0.39 -22.36
N PHE A 158 2.63 -0.95 -21.19
CA PHE A 158 2.23 -2.34 -21.03
C PHE A 158 1.38 -2.53 -19.77
N ARG A 159 0.54 -3.57 -19.79
CA ARG A 159 -0.32 -3.99 -18.68
C ARG A 159 -0.52 -5.50 -18.73
N GLY A 160 -0.88 -6.08 -17.60
CA GLY A 160 -1.10 -7.53 -17.52
C GLY A 160 -1.61 -7.98 -16.17
N ALA A 161 -1.59 -9.28 -15.96
CA ALA A 161 -1.96 -9.91 -14.69
C ALA A 161 -0.95 -11.00 -14.34
N VAL A 162 -0.62 -11.08 -13.05
CA VAL A 162 0.26 -12.11 -12.49
C VAL A 162 -0.52 -12.88 -11.44
N PRO A 163 -0.70 -14.21 -11.59
CA PRO A 163 -1.47 -15.02 -10.65
C PRO A 163 -0.79 -15.07 -9.26
N SER A 164 -1.59 -15.31 -8.23
CA SER A 164 -1.08 -15.56 -6.87
C SER A 164 -0.63 -17.01 -6.69
N TYR A 165 0.01 -17.29 -5.56
CA TYR A 165 0.37 -18.63 -5.13
C TYR A 165 -0.74 -19.20 -4.23
N LYS A 166 -1.14 -20.44 -4.50
CA LYS A 166 -2.13 -21.12 -3.65
C LYS A 166 -1.48 -21.56 -2.34
N VAL A 167 -2.04 -21.07 -1.23
CA VAL A 167 -1.59 -21.36 0.12
C VAL A 167 -2.80 -21.63 1.02
N GLN A 168 -2.59 -22.30 2.14
CA GLN A 168 -3.61 -22.41 3.17
C GLN A 168 -3.67 -21.09 3.95
N GLN A 169 -4.70 -20.29 3.66
CA GLN A 169 -4.92 -19.01 4.31
C GLN A 169 -5.33 -19.21 5.79
N VAL A 170 -4.66 -18.47 6.67
CA VAL A 170 -4.96 -18.40 8.11
C VAL A 170 -5.34 -16.97 8.50
N ASP A 171 -4.64 -15.96 7.98
CA ASP A 171 -4.81 -14.56 8.37
C ASP A 171 -4.23 -13.64 7.29
N THR A 172 -5.04 -12.82 6.63
CA THR A 172 -4.60 -11.91 5.55
C THR A 172 -4.05 -10.57 6.03
N THR A 173 -4.03 -10.29 7.34
CA THR A 173 -3.49 -9.04 7.88
C THR A 173 -2.02 -8.90 7.53
N GLY A 174 -1.69 -7.79 6.87
CA GLY A 174 -0.33 -7.50 6.43
C GLY A 174 0.06 -8.13 5.10
N ALA A 175 -0.79 -8.96 4.47
CA ALA A 175 -0.46 -9.55 3.16
C ALA A 175 -0.26 -8.48 2.07
N GLY A 176 -1.11 -7.44 2.07
CA GLY A 176 -0.96 -6.28 1.18
C GLY A 176 0.30 -5.46 1.49
N ASP A 177 0.62 -5.24 2.76
CA ASP A 177 1.83 -4.52 3.17
C ASP A 177 3.10 -5.32 2.80
N ALA A 178 3.08 -6.64 2.95
CA ALA A 178 4.14 -7.54 2.54
C ALA A 178 4.35 -7.53 1.02
N PHE A 179 3.26 -7.53 0.24
CA PHE A 179 3.31 -7.36 -1.20
C PHE A 179 3.98 -6.03 -1.57
N VAL A 180 3.53 -4.91 -0.98
CA VAL A 180 4.08 -3.58 -1.28
C VAL A 180 5.56 -3.50 -0.90
N GLY A 181 5.93 -3.91 0.32
CA GLY A 181 7.32 -3.89 0.78
C GLY A 181 8.25 -4.71 -0.13
N ALA A 182 7.80 -5.90 -0.53
CA ALA A 182 8.54 -6.78 -1.44
C ALA A 182 8.67 -6.17 -2.84
N LEU A 183 7.59 -5.64 -3.42
CA LEU A 183 7.61 -5.01 -4.72
C LEU A 183 8.55 -3.80 -4.75
N LEU A 184 8.43 -2.91 -3.77
CA LEU A 184 9.27 -1.71 -3.67
C LEU A 184 10.75 -2.06 -3.50
N ARG A 185 11.07 -3.09 -2.71
CA ARG A 185 12.45 -3.62 -2.61
C ARG A 185 12.99 -4.02 -3.98
N ARG A 186 12.21 -4.77 -4.78
CA ARG A 186 12.63 -5.24 -6.11
C ARG A 186 12.82 -4.08 -7.08
N ILE A 187 11.92 -3.09 -7.06
CA ILE A 187 12.03 -1.87 -7.89
C ILE A 187 13.27 -1.05 -7.51
N VAL A 188 13.58 -0.93 -6.22
CA VAL A 188 14.81 -0.23 -5.77
C VAL A 188 16.07 -0.97 -6.22
N GLN A 189 16.06 -2.31 -6.21
CA GLN A 189 17.18 -3.14 -6.68
C GLN A 189 17.37 -3.07 -8.19
N ASP A 190 16.29 -3.00 -8.97
CA ASP A 190 16.33 -2.84 -10.42
C ASP A 190 15.28 -1.83 -10.92
N PRO A 191 15.59 -0.53 -10.93
CA PRO A 191 14.64 0.51 -11.36
C PRO A 191 14.18 0.37 -12.82
N SER A 192 14.95 -0.35 -13.65
CA SER A 192 14.57 -0.62 -15.04
C SER A 192 13.36 -1.53 -15.15
N SER A 193 12.97 -2.22 -14.07
CA SER A 193 11.75 -3.03 -14.03
C SER A 193 10.50 -2.22 -14.35
N LEU A 194 10.48 -0.91 -14.10
CA LEU A 194 9.35 -0.05 -14.45
C LEU A 194 9.20 0.20 -15.96
N GLN A 195 10.21 -0.15 -16.78
CA GLN A 195 10.17 -0.01 -18.24
C GLN A 195 10.28 -1.36 -18.97
N ASP A 196 10.41 -2.46 -18.24
CA ASP A 196 10.56 -3.80 -18.80
C ASP A 196 9.49 -4.72 -18.19
N GLN A 197 8.56 -5.17 -19.03
CA GLN A 197 7.43 -5.99 -18.61
C GLN A 197 7.86 -7.28 -17.90
N LYS A 198 8.89 -7.96 -18.41
CA LYS A 198 9.32 -9.24 -17.84
C LYS A 198 9.91 -9.03 -16.44
N LYS A 199 10.76 -8.02 -16.29
CA LYS A 199 11.34 -7.65 -14.99
C LYS A 199 10.27 -7.21 -13.98
N LEU A 200 9.26 -6.45 -14.44
CA LEU A 200 8.14 -6.08 -13.58
C LEU A 200 7.36 -7.31 -13.11
N GLU A 201 7.03 -8.21 -14.03
CA GLU A 201 6.30 -9.44 -13.70
C GLU A 201 7.09 -10.33 -12.73
N GLU A 202 8.42 -10.41 -12.86
CA GLU A 202 9.28 -11.10 -11.88
C GLU A 202 9.23 -10.44 -10.50
N ALA A 203 9.23 -9.11 -10.44
CA ALA A 203 9.07 -8.38 -9.17
C ALA A 203 7.68 -8.60 -8.55
N ILE A 204 6.61 -8.62 -9.36
CA ILE A 204 5.25 -8.89 -8.91
C ILE A 204 5.09 -10.34 -8.45
N LYS A 205 5.69 -11.32 -9.13
CA LYS A 205 5.69 -12.73 -8.68
C LYS A 205 6.30 -12.86 -7.29
N PHE A 206 7.45 -12.23 -7.08
CA PHE A 206 8.10 -12.19 -5.76
C PHE A 206 7.18 -11.54 -4.71
N ALA A 207 6.53 -10.42 -5.05
CA ALA A 207 5.60 -9.74 -4.16
C ALA A 207 4.33 -10.57 -3.84
N ASN A 208 3.76 -11.26 -4.83
CA ASN A 208 2.64 -12.19 -4.65
C ASN A 208 3.03 -13.34 -3.71
N ALA A 209 4.22 -13.92 -3.87
CA ALA A 209 4.72 -14.95 -2.97
C ALA A 209 4.88 -14.42 -1.53
N CYS A 210 5.39 -13.18 -1.35
CA CYS A 210 5.48 -12.56 -0.04
C CYS A 210 4.10 -12.39 0.62
N GLY A 211 3.12 -11.86 -0.11
CA GLY A 211 1.75 -11.71 0.36
C GLY A 211 1.09 -13.04 0.70
N ALA A 212 1.27 -14.06 -0.15
CA ALA A 212 0.74 -15.40 0.07
C ALA A 212 1.33 -16.05 1.33
N ILE A 213 2.66 -16.03 1.52
CA ILE A 213 3.27 -16.60 2.74
C ILE A 213 2.82 -15.86 3.99
N THR A 214 2.74 -14.53 3.93
CA THR A 214 2.24 -13.72 5.05
C THR A 214 0.83 -14.14 5.45
N ALA A 215 0.00 -14.56 4.49
CA ALA A 215 -1.36 -15.01 4.75
C ALA A 215 -1.47 -16.35 5.52
N THR A 216 -0.36 -17.09 5.69
CA THR A 216 -0.34 -18.45 6.28
C THR A 216 -0.20 -18.49 7.80
N LYS A 217 0.10 -17.35 8.44
CA LYS A 217 0.36 -17.24 9.88
C LYS A 217 -0.39 -16.03 10.45
N LYS A 218 -0.70 -16.06 11.75
CA LYS A 218 -1.43 -14.97 12.41
C LYS A 218 -0.55 -13.73 12.64
N GLY A 219 -1.12 -12.56 12.37
CA GLY A 219 -0.50 -11.25 12.57
C GLY A 219 0.45 -10.83 11.45
N ALA A 220 0.47 -9.54 11.12
CA ALA A 220 1.24 -9.01 9.99
C ALA A 220 2.76 -9.27 10.11
N ILE A 221 3.39 -8.70 11.14
CA ILE A 221 4.86 -8.69 11.26
C ILE A 221 5.46 -10.08 11.50
N PRO A 222 4.92 -10.93 12.40
CA PRO A 222 5.48 -12.26 12.64
C PRO A 222 5.37 -13.19 11.42
N SER A 223 4.53 -12.84 10.46
CA SER A 223 4.24 -13.65 9.27
C SER A 223 5.03 -13.23 8.04
N LEU A 224 5.76 -12.11 8.11
CA LEU A 224 6.61 -11.66 7.00
C LEU A 224 7.66 -12.73 6.66
N PRO A 225 7.77 -13.13 5.39
CA PRO A 225 8.67 -14.20 5.01
C PRO A 225 10.11 -13.71 4.86
N THR A 226 11.03 -14.66 4.99
CA THR A 226 12.41 -14.53 4.55
C THR A 226 12.53 -14.73 3.03
N GLU A 227 13.59 -14.20 2.42
CA GLU A 227 13.84 -14.38 0.98
C GLU A 227 13.96 -15.87 0.60
N VAL A 228 14.51 -16.71 1.48
CA VAL A 228 14.61 -18.17 1.26
C VAL A 228 13.23 -18.83 1.19
N GLU A 229 12.31 -18.46 2.07
CA GLU A 229 10.93 -19.00 2.05
C GLU A 229 10.19 -18.58 0.77
N VAL A 230 10.40 -17.34 0.33
CA VAL A 230 9.80 -16.81 -0.91
C VAL A 230 10.30 -17.59 -2.12
N LEU A 231 11.62 -17.73 -2.27
CA LEU A 231 12.21 -18.46 -3.41
C LEU A 231 11.76 -19.92 -3.43
N LYS A 232 11.70 -20.57 -2.27
CA LYS A 232 11.21 -21.95 -2.16
C LYS A 232 9.76 -22.09 -2.63
N LEU A 233 8.88 -21.17 -2.27
CA LEU A 233 7.49 -21.17 -2.76
C LEU A 233 7.44 -20.97 -4.27
N MET A 234 8.23 -20.03 -4.80
CA MET A 234 8.29 -19.72 -6.23
C MET A 234 8.80 -20.90 -7.08
N GLU A 235 9.73 -21.70 -6.57
CA GLU A 235 10.25 -22.90 -7.25
C GLU A 235 9.26 -24.08 -7.24
N SER A 236 8.37 -24.13 -6.25
CA SER A 236 7.42 -25.22 -6.05
C SER A 236 6.10 -25.09 -6.81
N ALA A 237 5.92 -23.99 -7.57
CA ALA A 237 4.67 -23.59 -8.21
C ALA A 237 4.65 -23.83 -9.72
#